data_AF-A0A800M5Q2-F1
#
_entry.id   AF-A0A800M5Q2-F1
#
_cell.length_a   1.000
_cell.length_b   1.000
_cell.length_c   1.000
_cell.angle_alpha   90.00
_cell.angle_beta   90.00
_cell.angle_gamma   90.00
#
_symmetry.space_group_name_H-M   'P 1'
#
loop_
_entity.id
_entity.type
_entity.pdbx_description
1 polymer ?
#
loop_
_entity_poly.entity_id
_entity_poly.type
_entity_poly.pdbx_seq_one_letter_code
_entity_poly.pdbx_strand_id
1 'polypeptide(L)'
;MGAVDAASHNNSIYIADDAGYYWIVGSGNKIEKKQINYTSGFKSSEITGISINSVGNVYVAGVVRKNNKDYTAYWENGELVKTFREPKTWSSEKHVAADSKGNVFIPGWRYVSHTTTYSALWINGTRKNLSTVDDGEATDAVIGSETASGSNVWISGAHGKSQQGKSLAGYWLRKPNGNINQITKVTKVKTYNLGVSEFNSSRASSIFVKGSTVYMAGVVNLMNAGDVPVYWKGKIQHELPVEFNLNTCDYCKADPTDISLLDGKVLVVGDYYDEKDKVDNYFSHGEDKAVYWLDKKLHILCESCGSSYAVAVVVMD
;
A
#
# COMPACT_ATOMS: atom_id res chain seq x y z
N MET A 1 -15.24 4.78 -10.95
CA MET A 1 -15.70 3.56 -10.27
C MET A 1 -14.76 2.46 -10.63
N GLY A 2 -13.98 2.00 -9.65
CA GLY A 2 -12.89 1.06 -9.84
C GLY A 2 -12.62 0.27 -8.57
N ALA A 3 -11.92 -0.85 -8.74
CA ALA A 3 -11.37 -1.58 -7.60
C ALA A 3 -10.37 -0.68 -6.86
N VAL A 4 -10.36 -0.78 -5.53
CA VAL A 4 -9.44 -0.05 -4.66
C VAL A 4 -8.35 -0.98 -4.16
N ASP A 5 -8.74 -2.21 -3.80
CA ASP A 5 -7.87 -3.17 -3.15
C ASP A 5 -8.49 -4.57 -3.22
N ALA A 6 -7.68 -5.60 -3.02
CA ALA A 6 -8.15 -6.98 -3.02
C ALA A 6 -7.38 -7.87 -2.03
N ALA A 7 -8.08 -8.88 -1.53
CA ALA A 7 -7.50 -9.91 -0.66
C ALA A 7 -8.09 -11.28 -0.98
N SER A 8 -7.45 -12.37 -0.53
CA SER A 8 -7.97 -13.73 -0.69
C SER A 8 -8.15 -14.44 0.65
N HIS A 9 -9.12 -15.34 0.67
CA HIS A 9 -9.31 -16.30 1.74
C HIS A 9 -10.09 -17.51 1.22
N ASN A 10 -9.68 -18.72 1.61
CA ASN A 10 -10.33 -19.99 1.22
C ASN A 10 -10.70 -20.07 -0.27
N ASN A 11 -9.71 -19.85 -1.15
CA ASN A 11 -9.88 -19.93 -2.62
C ASN A 11 -10.97 -18.99 -3.17
N SER A 12 -11.21 -17.88 -2.48
CA SER A 12 -12.09 -16.79 -2.89
C SER A 12 -11.30 -15.49 -2.90
N ILE A 13 -11.62 -14.61 -3.85
CA ILE A 13 -11.05 -13.27 -3.95
C ILE A 13 -12.10 -12.26 -3.52
N TYR A 14 -11.68 -11.31 -2.70
CA TYR A 14 -12.50 -10.23 -2.18
C TYR A 14 -11.96 -8.93 -2.76
N ILE A 15 -12.82 -8.12 -3.38
CA ILE A 15 -12.42 -6.90 -4.07
C ILE A 15 -13.25 -5.76 -3.51
N ALA A 16 -12.60 -4.75 -2.92
CA ALA A 16 -13.28 -3.53 -2.52
C ALA A 16 -13.33 -2.52 -3.68
N ASP A 17 -14.42 -1.77 -3.79
CA ASP A 17 -14.56 -0.70 -4.77
C ASP A 17 -14.82 0.68 -4.14
N ASP A 18 -14.56 1.72 -4.93
CA ASP A 18 -14.79 3.13 -4.57
C ASP A 18 -16.28 3.51 -4.48
N ALA A 19 -17.19 2.61 -4.88
CA ALA A 19 -18.64 2.82 -4.85
C ALA A 19 -19.29 2.38 -3.53
N GLY A 20 -18.51 1.90 -2.56
CA GLY A 20 -19.00 1.46 -1.25
C GLY A 20 -19.50 0.02 -1.24
N TYR A 21 -18.90 -0.85 -2.05
CA TYR A 21 -19.15 -2.28 -2.04
C TYR A 21 -17.86 -3.07 -1.88
N TYR A 22 -18.02 -4.33 -1.50
CA TYR A 22 -17.02 -5.35 -1.80
C TYR A 22 -17.67 -6.53 -2.51
N TRP A 23 -16.89 -7.17 -3.36
CA TRP A 23 -17.29 -8.29 -4.19
C TRP A 23 -16.56 -9.53 -3.72
N ILE A 24 -17.24 -10.67 -3.73
CA ILE A 24 -16.67 -11.98 -3.42
C ILE A 24 -16.73 -12.81 -4.69
N VAL A 25 -15.57 -13.18 -5.22
CA VAL A 25 -15.42 -14.10 -6.35
C VAL A 25 -15.02 -15.45 -5.77
N GLY A 26 -16.02 -16.31 -5.55
CA GLY A 26 -15.82 -17.64 -4.98
C GLY A 26 -15.62 -18.72 -6.04
N SER A 27 -15.48 -19.96 -5.55
CA SER A 27 -15.37 -21.15 -6.42
C SER A 27 -16.48 -21.23 -7.47
N GLY A 28 -16.14 -21.71 -8.67
CA GLY A 28 -17.09 -21.83 -9.78
C GLY A 28 -17.53 -20.49 -10.38
N ASN A 29 -16.74 -19.42 -10.23
CA ASN A 29 -17.03 -18.06 -10.71
C ASN A 29 -18.33 -17.48 -10.14
N LYS A 30 -18.73 -17.92 -8.94
CA LYS A 30 -19.87 -17.34 -8.24
C LYS A 30 -19.46 -15.97 -7.71
N ILE A 31 -20.15 -14.93 -8.19
CA ILE A 31 -19.93 -13.55 -7.77
C ILE A 31 -21.04 -13.15 -6.79
N GLU A 32 -20.64 -12.69 -5.61
CA GLU A 32 -21.53 -12.07 -4.64
C GLU A 32 -21.13 -10.61 -4.42
N LYS A 33 -22.11 -9.71 -4.41
CA LYS A 33 -21.92 -8.28 -4.13
C LYS A 33 -22.43 -7.97 -2.73
N LYS A 34 -21.60 -7.35 -1.91
CA LYS A 34 -21.93 -6.93 -0.54
C LYS A 34 -21.82 -5.42 -0.42
N GLN A 35 -22.84 -4.80 0.15
CA GLN A 35 -22.86 -3.37 0.40
C GLN A 35 -22.16 -3.04 1.71
N ILE A 36 -21.40 -1.94 1.71
CA ILE A 36 -20.89 -1.33 2.93
C ILE A 36 -21.99 -0.45 3.53
N ASN A 37 -22.42 -0.78 4.74
CA ASN A 37 -23.49 -0.08 5.42
C ASN A 37 -22.98 1.17 6.14
N TYR A 38 -23.76 2.24 6.08
CA TYR A 38 -23.47 3.50 6.78
C TYR A 38 -24.55 3.77 7.82
N THR A 39 -24.16 4.16 9.03
CA THR A 39 -25.13 4.58 10.06
C THR A 39 -25.75 5.93 9.70
N SER A 40 -26.97 6.18 10.16
CA SER A 40 -27.71 7.42 9.90
C SER A 40 -26.86 8.68 10.16
N GLY A 41 -26.85 9.58 9.16
CA GLY A 41 -26.13 10.85 9.17
C GLY A 41 -24.69 10.80 8.68
N PHE A 42 -24.15 9.63 8.36
CA PHE A 42 -22.90 9.50 7.59
C PHE A 42 -23.19 9.31 6.11
N LYS A 43 -22.33 9.88 5.27
CA LYS A 43 -22.27 9.61 3.82
C LYS A 43 -20.97 8.88 3.49
N SER A 44 -21.02 8.01 2.49
CA SER A 44 -19.80 7.44 1.90
C SER A 44 -18.89 8.55 1.41
N SER A 45 -17.58 8.39 1.61
CA SER A 45 -16.56 9.27 1.05
C SER A 45 -15.56 8.48 0.22
N GLU A 46 -14.88 7.51 0.83
CA GLU A 46 -13.78 6.79 0.20
C GLU A 46 -13.59 5.42 0.88
N ILE A 47 -13.29 4.38 0.11
CA ILE A 47 -12.76 3.11 0.61
C ILE A 47 -11.26 3.10 0.30
N THR A 48 -10.44 2.61 1.22
CA THR A 48 -8.98 2.65 1.09
C THR A 48 -8.30 1.29 1.17
N GLY A 49 -8.97 0.25 1.69
CA GLY A 49 -8.41 -1.10 1.69
C GLY A 49 -9.36 -2.17 2.19
N ILE A 50 -9.01 -3.43 1.93
CA ILE A 50 -9.72 -4.63 2.34
C ILE A 50 -8.77 -5.70 2.87
N SER A 51 -9.14 -6.36 3.96
CA SER A 51 -8.41 -7.50 4.49
C SER A 51 -9.38 -8.56 4.98
N ILE A 52 -8.99 -9.82 4.86
CA ILE A 52 -9.74 -10.95 5.38
C ILE A 52 -8.85 -11.61 6.41
N ASN A 53 -9.35 -11.73 7.64
CA ASN A 53 -8.57 -12.35 8.70
C ASN A 53 -8.56 -13.88 8.55
N SER A 54 -7.76 -14.55 9.39
CA SER A 54 -7.59 -16.00 9.34
C SER A 54 -8.86 -16.82 9.66
N VAL A 55 -9.92 -16.20 10.21
CA VAL A 55 -11.23 -16.84 10.45
C VAL A 55 -12.28 -16.51 9.38
N GLY A 56 -11.93 -15.72 8.38
CA GLY A 56 -12.79 -15.40 7.23
C GLY A 56 -13.68 -14.17 7.40
N ASN A 57 -13.48 -13.36 8.45
CA ASN A 57 -14.17 -12.07 8.56
C ASN A 57 -13.54 -11.05 7.62
N VAL A 58 -14.39 -10.31 6.92
CA VAL A 58 -13.99 -9.26 5.97
C VAL A 58 -13.92 -7.92 6.69
N TYR A 59 -12.78 -7.26 6.60
CA TYR A 59 -12.57 -5.91 7.13
C TYR A 59 -12.30 -4.95 5.99
N VAL A 60 -12.97 -3.81 6.03
CA VAL A 60 -12.80 -2.73 5.06
C VAL A 60 -12.47 -1.47 5.84
N ALA A 61 -11.54 -0.66 5.35
CA ALA A 61 -11.28 0.68 5.90
C ALA A 61 -11.54 1.77 4.86
N GLY A 62 -11.75 2.98 5.37
CA GLY A 62 -12.03 4.13 4.52
C GLY A 62 -12.39 5.37 5.31
N VAL A 63 -13.01 6.31 4.62
CA VAL A 63 -13.43 7.60 5.12
C VAL A 63 -14.94 7.76 4.96
N VAL A 64 -15.59 8.26 5.99
CA VAL A 64 -17.01 8.67 5.98
C VAL A 64 -17.15 10.13 6.35
N ARG A 65 -18.17 10.79 5.81
CA ARG A 65 -18.40 12.22 6.02
C ARG A 65 -19.67 12.48 6.83
N LYS A 66 -19.57 13.33 7.85
CA LYS A 66 -20.70 13.82 8.66
C LYS A 66 -20.50 15.28 9.04
N ASN A 67 -21.51 16.13 8.80
CA ASN A 67 -21.46 17.57 9.10
C ASN A 67 -20.21 18.26 8.50
N ASN A 68 -19.91 17.99 7.22
CA ASN A 68 -18.74 18.47 6.47
C ASN A 68 -17.37 18.08 7.07
N LYS A 69 -17.35 17.08 7.96
CA LYS A 69 -16.13 16.56 8.59
C LYS A 69 -15.90 15.12 8.17
N ASP A 70 -14.65 14.81 7.87
CA ASP A 70 -14.23 13.46 7.48
C ASP A 70 -13.81 12.68 8.73
N TYR A 71 -14.18 11.41 8.76
CA TYR A 71 -13.92 10.46 9.82
C TYR A 71 -13.36 9.20 9.21
N THR A 72 -12.27 8.72 9.76
CA THR A 72 -11.77 7.37 9.48
C THR A 72 -12.80 6.37 9.99
N ALA A 73 -13.02 5.33 9.21
CA ALA A 73 -13.97 4.28 9.52
C ALA A 73 -13.39 2.91 9.17
N TYR A 74 -13.89 1.88 9.87
CA TYR A 74 -13.75 0.51 9.41
C TYR A 74 -15.03 -0.28 9.65
N TRP A 75 -15.22 -1.26 8.77
CA TRP A 75 -16.36 -2.16 8.71
C TRP A 75 -15.90 -3.58 8.92
N GLU A 76 -16.80 -4.41 9.45
CA GLU A 76 -16.64 -5.85 9.55
C GLU A 76 -17.85 -6.50 8.88
N ASN A 77 -17.61 -7.35 7.88
CA ASN A 77 -18.63 -8.06 7.11
C ASN A 77 -19.71 -7.14 6.52
N GLY A 78 -19.34 -5.90 6.17
CA GLY A 78 -20.24 -4.87 5.62
C GLY A 78 -20.89 -3.96 6.66
N GLU A 79 -20.79 -4.27 7.95
CA GLU A 79 -21.37 -3.46 9.03
C GLU A 79 -20.36 -2.47 9.61
N LEU A 80 -20.79 -1.23 9.84
CA LEU A 80 -19.91 -0.19 10.39
C LEU A 80 -19.59 -0.49 11.86
N VAL A 81 -18.32 -0.78 12.15
CA VAL A 81 -17.87 -1.09 13.50
C VAL A 81 -17.50 0.18 14.26
N LYS A 82 -16.72 1.05 13.62
CA LYS A 82 -16.23 2.26 14.29
C LYS A 82 -15.98 3.39 13.31
N THR A 83 -16.29 4.60 13.77
CA THR A 83 -15.81 5.85 13.19
C THR A 83 -14.96 6.59 14.22
N PHE A 84 -13.90 7.24 13.78
CA PHE A 84 -13.06 8.03 14.65
C PHE A 84 -12.44 9.19 13.89
N ARG A 85 -12.08 10.24 14.62
CA ARG A 85 -11.41 11.41 14.09
C ARG A 85 -10.55 12.00 15.17
N GLU A 86 -9.32 12.36 14.83
CA GLU A 86 -8.45 13.08 15.74
C GLU A 86 -8.62 14.61 15.60
N PRO A 87 -8.57 15.37 16.70
CA PRO A 87 -8.70 16.82 16.65
C PRO A 87 -7.47 17.47 16.01
N LYS A 88 -7.72 18.46 15.14
CA LYS A 88 -6.71 19.36 14.53
C LYS A 88 -5.62 18.65 13.70
N THR A 89 -5.92 17.50 13.12
CA THR A 89 -4.99 16.75 12.27
C THR A 89 -5.61 16.45 10.92
N TRP A 90 -4.79 16.54 9.88
CA TRP A 90 -5.02 15.80 8.65
C TRP A 90 -4.35 14.43 8.83
N SER A 91 -5.12 13.37 8.60
CA SER A 91 -4.62 12.00 8.49
C SER A 91 -4.93 11.49 7.09
N SER A 92 -4.09 10.59 6.59
CA SER A 92 -4.43 9.78 5.43
C SER A 92 -4.15 8.34 5.80
N GLU A 93 -5.23 7.59 5.89
CA GLU A 93 -5.25 6.15 6.09
C GLU A 93 -5.29 5.47 4.73
N LYS A 94 -4.48 4.42 4.56
CA LYS A 94 -4.22 3.86 3.24
C LYS A 94 -4.56 2.38 3.08
N HIS A 95 -4.75 1.63 4.17
CA HIS A 95 -4.97 0.19 4.10
C HIS A 95 -5.66 -0.34 5.38
N VAL A 96 -5.90 -1.65 5.46
CA VAL A 96 -6.40 -2.32 6.66
C VAL A 96 -5.82 -3.72 6.81
N ALA A 97 -5.49 -4.10 8.03
CA ALA A 97 -5.20 -5.48 8.39
C ALA A 97 -6.01 -5.86 9.63
N ALA A 98 -6.45 -7.11 9.73
CA ALA A 98 -7.15 -7.60 10.90
C ALA A 98 -6.69 -9.00 11.30
N ASP A 99 -6.50 -9.19 12.61
CA ASP A 99 -6.09 -10.49 13.16
C ASP A 99 -7.28 -11.42 13.47
N SER A 100 -7.01 -12.67 13.84
CA SER A 100 -8.02 -13.70 14.11
C SER A 100 -8.96 -13.35 15.28
N LYS A 101 -8.60 -12.34 16.08
CA LYS A 101 -9.38 -11.86 17.22
C LYS A 101 -10.19 -10.61 16.90
N GLY A 102 -10.12 -10.15 15.65
CA GLY A 102 -10.79 -8.94 15.17
C GLY A 102 -10.12 -7.65 15.62
N ASN A 103 -8.84 -7.66 16.01
CA ASN A 103 -8.11 -6.41 16.16
C ASN A 103 -7.79 -5.86 14.78
N VAL A 104 -8.17 -4.60 14.55
CA VAL A 104 -8.02 -3.89 13.29
C VAL A 104 -6.84 -2.93 13.38
N PHE A 105 -5.99 -2.96 12.36
CA PHE A 105 -4.77 -2.17 12.22
C PHE A 105 -4.84 -1.36 10.93
N ILE A 106 -4.83 -0.04 11.05
CA ILE A 106 -4.91 0.88 9.91
C ILE A 106 -3.62 1.70 9.91
N PRO A 107 -2.73 1.53 8.92
CA PRO A 107 -1.53 2.34 8.77
C PRO A 107 -1.88 3.72 8.19
N GLY A 108 -1.02 4.70 8.48
CA GLY A 108 -1.11 6.02 7.88
C GLY A 108 -0.08 6.99 8.43
N TRP A 109 -0.39 8.27 8.34
CA TRP A 109 0.43 9.34 8.89
C TRP A 109 -0.42 10.39 9.59
N ARG A 110 0.24 11.14 10.47
CA ARG A 110 -0.36 12.24 11.21
C ARG A 110 0.42 13.52 10.99
N TYR A 111 -0.29 14.58 10.62
CA TYR A 111 0.26 15.93 10.64
C TYR A 111 0.47 16.43 12.07
N VAL A 112 1.67 16.91 12.38
CA VAL A 112 2.02 17.45 13.72
C VAL A 112 2.31 18.95 13.66
N SER A 113 2.97 19.40 12.61
CA SER A 113 3.28 20.80 12.34
C SER A 113 3.30 21.04 10.83
N HIS A 114 3.42 22.30 10.40
CA HIS A 114 3.50 22.67 8.97
C HIS A 114 4.60 21.98 8.16
N THR A 115 5.57 21.34 8.84
CA THR A 115 6.72 20.71 8.20
C THR A 115 7.02 19.34 8.78
N THR A 116 6.08 18.72 9.52
CA THR A 116 6.35 17.47 10.21
C THR A 116 5.15 16.53 10.21
N THR A 117 5.40 15.31 9.72
CA THR A 117 4.47 14.18 9.71
C THR A 117 5.03 13.02 10.53
N TYR A 118 4.21 12.36 11.33
CA TYR A 118 4.61 11.14 12.04
C TYR A 118 3.93 9.93 11.42
N SER A 119 4.70 8.86 11.21
CA SER A 119 4.17 7.54 10.87
C SER A 119 3.26 7.08 12.01
N ALA A 120 2.07 6.57 11.68
CA ALA A 120 1.06 6.21 12.65
C ALA A 120 0.38 4.88 12.32
N LEU A 121 -0.14 4.24 13.36
CA LEU A 121 -0.93 3.03 13.30
C LEU A 121 -2.16 3.21 14.19
N TRP A 122 -3.36 3.05 13.66
CA TRP A 122 -4.58 3.02 14.46
C TRP A 122 -4.94 1.59 14.76
N ILE A 123 -5.04 1.29 16.06
CA ILE A 123 -5.44 -0.03 16.56
C ILE A 123 -6.86 0.13 17.11
N ASN A 124 -7.84 -0.49 16.45
CA ASN A 124 -9.27 -0.35 16.80
C ASN A 124 -9.69 1.12 16.96
N GLY A 125 -9.17 2.01 16.10
CA GLY A 125 -9.43 3.45 16.11
C GLY A 125 -8.67 4.26 17.18
N THR A 126 -7.74 3.64 17.92
CA THR A 126 -6.83 4.34 18.83
C THR A 126 -5.45 4.45 18.20
N ARG A 127 -4.99 5.68 17.97
CA ARG A 127 -3.67 5.94 17.37
C ARG A 127 -2.53 5.50 18.28
N LYS A 128 -1.51 4.92 17.65
CA LYS A 128 -0.15 4.75 18.13
C LYS A 128 0.80 5.40 17.13
N ASN A 129 1.77 6.15 17.63
CA ASN A 129 2.82 6.69 16.80
C ASN A 129 3.89 5.62 16.56
N LEU A 130 4.27 5.42 15.31
CA LEU A 130 5.39 4.58 14.90
C LEU A 130 6.70 5.38 14.88
N SER A 131 6.60 6.70 14.71
CA SER A 131 7.69 7.66 14.89
C SER A 131 7.23 8.87 15.71
N THR A 132 8.16 9.49 16.42
CA THR A 132 7.92 10.73 17.18
C THR A 132 9.00 11.79 16.92
N VAL A 133 9.87 11.52 15.95
CA VAL A 133 10.99 12.36 15.53
C VAL A 133 11.12 12.20 14.02
N ASP A 134 11.52 13.28 13.34
CA ASP A 134 11.60 13.39 11.88
C ASP A 134 10.27 13.08 11.15
N ASP A 135 10.30 13.16 9.82
CA ASP A 135 9.14 12.84 8.99
C ASP A 135 8.94 11.34 8.85
N GLY A 136 7.69 10.93 8.69
CA GLY A 136 7.39 9.57 8.33
C GLY A 136 5.93 9.33 7.96
N GLU A 137 5.75 8.24 7.23
CA GLU A 137 4.46 7.69 6.85
C GLU A 137 4.46 6.18 7.03
N ALA A 138 3.30 5.61 7.31
CA ALA A 138 3.04 4.19 7.13
C ALA A 138 2.01 4.01 5.99
N THR A 139 2.24 3.02 5.15
CA THR A 139 1.53 2.89 3.86
C THR A 139 0.66 1.65 3.82
N ASP A 140 1.18 0.53 4.32
CA ASP A 140 0.48 -0.76 4.32
C ASP A 140 0.83 -1.57 5.58
N ALA A 141 -0.04 -2.51 5.95
CA ALA A 141 0.11 -3.41 7.08
C ALA A 141 -0.38 -4.81 6.73
N VAL A 142 0.33 -5.83 7.23
CA VAL A 142 -0.04 -7.24 7.10
C VAL A 142 0.11 -8.00 8.43
N ILE A 143 -0.78 -8.97 8.64
CA ILE A 143 -0.73 -9.88 9.78
C ILE A 143 0.31 -10.97 9.52
N GLY A 144 1.26 -11.11 10.43
CA GLY A 144 2.21 -12.21 10.45
C GLY A 144 1.71 -13.39 11.31
N SER A 145 2.61 -14.02 12.04
CA SER A 145 2.22 -15.11 12.96
C SER A 145 1.30 -14.61 14.09
N GLU A 146 0.29 -15.40 14.42
CA GLU A 146 -0.64 -15.13 15.50
C GLU A 146 -0.38 -16.02 16.72
N THR A 147 -0.70 -15.51 17.91
CA THR A 147 -0.56 -16.22 19.18
C THR A 147 -1.75 -15.93 20.09
N ALA A 148 -1.88 -16.69 21.17
CA ALA A 148 -2.89 -16.44 22.20
C ALA A 148 -2.77 -15.04 22.84
N SER A 149 -1.64 -14.35 22.75
CA SER A 149 -1.48 -12.96 23.24
C SER A 149 -1.71 -11.89 22.18
N GLY A 150 -1.79 -12.25 20.89
CA GLY A 150 -2.02 -11.32 19.78
C GLY A 150 -1.20 -11.67 18.54
N SER A 151 -1.25 -10.79 17.55
CA SER A 151 -0.59 -10.92 16.25
C SER A 151 0.74 -10.16 16.20
N ASN A 152 1.69 -10.71 15.43
CA ASN A 152 2.71 -9.88 14.81
C ASN A 152 2.06 -9.07 13.68
N VAL A 153 2.30 -7.76 13.66
CA VAL A 153 1.84 -6.88 12.58
C VAL A 153 3.05 -6.20 11.96
N TRP A 154 3.21 -6.38 10.66
CA TRP A 154 4.28 -5.76 9.88
C TRP A 154 3.70 -4.57 9.14
N ILE A 155 4.39 -3.44 9.18
CA ILE A 155 3.91 -2.19 8.63
C ILE A 155 5.00 -1.60 7.74
N SER A 156 4.72 -1.30 6.48
CA SER A 156 5.67 -0.59 5.59
C SER A 156 5.49 0.92 5.64
N GLY A 157 6.48 1.64 5.12
CA GLY A 157 6.39 3.06 4.85
C GLY A 157 7.76 3.68 4.66
N ALA A 158 7.89 4.93 5.09
CA ALA A 158 9.14 5.69 5.05
C ALA A 158 9.36 6.47 6.34
N HIS A 159 10.62 6.67 6.71
CA HIS A 159 10.99 7.47 7.88
C HIS A 159 12.35 8.16 7.72
N GLY A 160 12.42 9.42 8.12
CA GLY A 160 13.66 10.16 8.29
C GLY A 160 13.50 11.65 8.02
N LYS A 161 14.63 12.37 8.01
CA LYS A 161 14.61 13.83 7.80
C LYS A 161 14.19 14.15 6.37
N SER A 162 13.56 15.30 6.20
CA SER A 162 13.28 15.93 4.89
C SER A 162 14.53 16.30 4.09
N GLN A 163 15.72 16.20 4.71
CA GLN A 163 17.00 16.38 4.05
C GLN A 163 17.27 15.26 3.03
N GLN A 164 17.93 15.63 1.95
CA GLN A 164 18.33 14.72 0.89
C GLN A 164 19.06 13.49 1.43
N GLY A 165 18.58 12.33 1.02
CA GLY A 165 19.10 11.01 1.35
C GLY A 165 18.84 10.54 2.77
N LYS A 166 17.98 11.24 3.54
CA LYS A 166 17.73 10.94 4.96
C LYS A 166 16.40 10.26 5.25
N SER A 167 15.41 10.38 4.36
CA SER A 167 14.17 9.60 4.43
C SER A 167 14.32 8.29 3.66
N LEU A 168 14.13 7.17 4.36
CA LEU A 168 14.29 5.83 3.80
C LEU A 168 13.04 4.99 3.98
N ALA A 169 12.76 4.16 2.99
CA ALA A 169 11.81 3.08 3.08
C ALA A 169 12.19 2.12 4.21
N GLY A 170 11.20 1.46 4.78
CA GLY A 170 11.43 0.43 5.78
C GLY A 170 10.12 -0.12 6.32
N TYR A 171 10.27 -0.95 7.34
CA TYR A 171 9.13 -1.56 8.01
C TYR A 171 9.25 -1.52 9.54
N TRP A 172 8.11 -1.43 10.20
CA TRP A 172 7.96 -1.65 11.64
C TRP A 172 7.40 -3.04 11.91
N LEU A 173 7.75 -3.60 13.07
CA LEU A 173 7.14 -4.81 13.60
C LEU A 173 6.49 -4.48 14.93
N ARG A 174 5.17 -4.61 15.00
CA ARG A 174 4.43 -4.68 16.25
C ARG A 174 4.37 -6.15 16.69
N LYS A 175 4.87 -6.44 17.89
CA LYS A 175 4.81 -7.76 18.50
C LYS A 175 3.48 -7.99 19.23
N PRO A 176 3.08 -9.25 19.48
CA PRO A 176 1.86 -9.59 20.21
C PRO A 176 1.72 -8.90 21.57
N ASN A 177 2.84 -8.67 22.27
CA ASN A 177 2.86 -7.97 23.55
C ASN A 177 2.61 -6.45 23.45
N GLY A 178 2.35 -5.93 22.25
CA GLY A 178 2.06 -4.52 21.99
C GLY A 178 3.30 -3.66 21.72
N ASN A 179 4.51 -4.18 21.91
CA ASN A 179 5.73 -3.43 21.62
C ASN A 179 5.91 -3.26 20.12
N ILE A 180 6.23 -2.03 19.71
CA ILE A 180 6.56 -1.69 18.33
C ILE A 180 8.06 -1.44 18.26
N ASN A 181 8.75 -2.21 17.42
CA ASN A 181 10.17 -2.02 17.18
C ASN A 181 10.41 -0.68 16.47
N GLN A 182 11.64 -0.14 16.58
CA GLN A 182 12.08 0.91 15.67
C GLN A 182 12.03 0.43 14.22
N ILE A 183 11.85 1.37 13.29
CA ILE A 183 11.82 1.07 11.86
C ILE A 183 13.12 0.36 11.44
N THR A 184 12.95 -0.75 10.71
CA THR A 184 14.05 -1.38 9.98
C THR A 184 14.15 -0.72 8.61
N LYS A 185 15.09 0.23 8.48
CA LYS A 185 15.32 0.95 7.22
C LYS A 185 16.06 0.09 6.20
N VAL A 186 15.77 0.29 4.93
CA VAL A 186 16.50 -0.34 3.83
C VAL A 186 17.96 0.14 3.78
N THR A 187 18.82 -0.62 3.11
CA THR A 187 20.21 -0.21 2.89
C THR A 187 20.31 0.65 1.64
N LYS A 188 20.94 1.82 1.75
CA LYS A 188 21.21 2.70 0.63
C LYS A 188 22.26 2.06 -0.30
N VAL A 189 21.94 1.89 -1.57
CA VAL A 189 22.81 1.24 -2.57
C VAL A 189 22.81 2.01 -3.89
N LYS A 190 23.78 1.70 -4.76
CA LYS A 190 23.78 2.13 -6.16
C LYS A 190 22.48 1.62 -6.82
N THR A 191 21.79 2.48 -7.56
CA THR A 191 20.46 2.17 -8.12
C THR A 191 20.42 2.66 -9.58
N TYR A 192 20.06 1.80 -10.53
CA TYR A 192 20.06 2.03 -11.99
C TYR A 192 21.35 2.67 -12.50
N ASN A 193 22.49 2.13 -12.07
CA ASN A 193 23.82 2.66 -12.37
C ASN A 193 24.13 4.08 -11.87
N LEU A 194 23.21 4.73 -11.15
CA LEU A 194 23.44 6.00 -10.48
C LEU A 194 24.01 5.75 -9.07
N GLY A 195 24.96 6.59 -8.67
CA GLY A 195 25.68 6.44 -7.42
C GLY A 195 24.80 6.63 -6.17
N VAL A 196 25.39 6.30 -5.02
CA VAL A 196 24.75 6.50 -3.71
C VAL A 196 24.57 8.00 -3.40
N SER A 197 25.41 8.88 -3.97
CA SER A 197 25.28 10.33 -3.84
C SER A 197 23.98 10.87 -4.43
N GLU A 198 23.46 10.21 -5.46
CA GLU A 198 22.30 10.60 -6.26
C GLU A 198 20.99 10.24 -5.59
N PHE A 199 21.01 9.36 -4.59
CA PHE A 199 19.82 8.96 -3.88
C PHE A 199 19.30 10.09 -2.96
N ASN A 200 18.05 10.46 -3.19
CA ASN A 200 17.32 11.50 -2.48
C ASN A 200 16.38 10.92 -1.41
N SER A 201 15.56 9.94 -1.72
CA SER A 201 14.69 9.30 -0.74
C SER A 201 14.27 7.91 -1.20
N SER A 202 13.58 7.16 -0.36
CA SER A 202 12.88 5.94 -0.79
C SER A 202 11.61 5.76 0.03
N ARG A 203 10.64 5.07 -0.57
CA ARG A 203 9.33 4.84 0.02
C ARG A 203 8.84 3.43 -0.34
N ALA A 204 8.39 2.69 0.67
CA ALA A 204 7.66 1.43 0.45
C ALA A 204 6.16 1.73 0.36
N SER A 205 5.50 1.25 -0.70
CA SER A 205 4.06 1.37 -0.93
C SER A 205 3.26 0.21 -0.33
N SER A 206 3.80 -1.01 -0.41
CA SER A 206 3.15 -2.24 0.03
C SER A 206 4.14 -3.17 0.76
N ILE A 207 3.60 -4.10 1.55
CA ILE A 207 4.34 -5.11 2.30
C ILE A 207 3.72 -6.50 2.18
N PHE A 208 4.59 -7.50 2.01
CA PHE A 208 4.21 -8.91 2.07
C PHE A 208 5.18 -9.68 2.97
N VAL A 209 4.67 -10.66 3.73
CA VAL A 209 5.49 -11.45 4.66
C VAL A 209 5.26 -12.93 4.47
N LYS A 210 6.33 -13.67 4.17
CA LYS A 210 6.33 -15.14 4.16
C LYS A 210 7.23 -15.66 5.27
N GLY A 211 6.61 -16.24 6.30
CA GLY A 211 7.31 -16.65 7.52
C GLY A 211 7.93 -15.44 8.24
N SER A 212 9.27 -15.39 8.29
CA SER A 212 10.02 -14.27 8.86
C SER A 212 10.65 -13.35 7.79
N THR A 213 10.43 -13.64 6.51
CA THR A 213 10.99 -12.84 5.41
C THR A 213 10.01 -11.76 5.00
N VAL A 214 10.47 -10.51 5.06
CA VAL A 214 9.71 -9.33 4.65
C VAL A 214 10.04 -8.97 3.21
N TYR A 215 9.01 -8.71 2.42
CA TYR A 215 9.08 -8.19 1.07
C TYR A 215 8.36 -6.85 1.05
N MET A 216 8.93 -5.85 0.38
CA MET A 216 8.29 -4.55 0.19
C MET A 216 8.45 -4.14 -1.27
N ALA A 217 7.44 -3.50 -1.84
CA ALA A 217 7.57 -2.81 -3.13
C ALA A 217 7.50 -1.30 -2.92
N GLY A 218 8.04 -0.55 -3.87
CA GLY A 218 7.93 0.90 -3.90
C GLY A 218 8.99 1.54 -4.76
N VAL A 219 9.43 2.73 -4.37
CA VAL A 219 10.29 3.57 -5.21
C VAL A 219 11.52 4.06 -4.47
N VAL A 220 12.58 4.30 -5.23
CA VAL A 220 13.73 5.10 -4.83
C VAL A 220 13.68 6.40 -5.63
N ASN A 221 13.73 7.54 -4.95
CA ASN A 221 13.88 8.82 -5.62
C ASN A 221 15.37 9.12 -5.84
N LEU A 222 15.76 9.28 -7.09
CA LEU A 222 17.10 9.64 -7.52
C LEU A 222 17.12 11.06 -8.07
N MET A 223 18.19 11.81 -7.80
CA MET A 223 18.43 13.11 -8.39
C MET A 223 18.39 13.00 -9.92
N ASN A 224 17.65 13.89 -10.56
CA ASN A 224 17.51 14.02 -12.02
C ASN A 224 16.86 12.82 -12.76
N ALA A 225 16.61 11.69 -12.08
CA ALA A 225 15.90 10.53 -12.65
C ALA A 225 14.51 10.31 -12.03
N GLY A 226 14.19 10.98 -10.92
CA GLY A 226 12.89 10.87 -10.27
C GLY A 226 12.72 9.54 -9.53
N ASP A 227 11.47 9.09 -9.41
CA ASP A 227 11.11 7.84 -8.74
C ASP A 227 11.36 6.65 -9.67
N VAL A 228 12.18 5.71 -9.21
CA VAL A 228 12.49 4.47 -9.94
C VAL A 228 11.97 3.24 -9.18
N PRO A 229 11.39 2.25 -9.88
CA PRO A 229 10.71 1.13 -9.25
C PRO A 229 11.73 0.13 -8.70
N VAL A 230 11.47 -0.33 -7.47
CA VAL A 230 12.27 -1.34 -6.80
C VAL A 230 11.38 -2.25 -5.94
N TYR A 231 11.94 -3.37 -5.52
CA TYR A 231 11.45 -4.09 -4.35
C TYR A 231 12.59 -4.35 -3.37
N TRP A 232 12.25 -4.62 -2.12
CA TRP A 232 13.18 -5.02 -1.08
C TRP A 232 12.83 -6.38 -0.53
N LYS A 233 13.86 -7.21 -0.30
CA LYS A 233 13.78 -8.42 0.53
C LYS A 233 14.53 -8.15 1.83
N GLY A 234 13.79 -7.92 2.91
CA GLY A 234 14.31 -7.35 4.14
C GLY A 234 14.89 -5.96 3.88
N LYS A 235 16.22 -5.82 4.00
CA LYS A 235 16.94 -4.57 3.73
C LYS A 235 17.57 -4.51 2.33
N ILE A 236 17.55 -5.60 1.58
CA ILE A 236 18.26 -5.75 0.31
C ILE A 236 17.36 -5.26 -0.81
N GLN A 237 17.82 -4.24 -1.54
CA GLN A 237 17.12 -3.67 -2.68
C GLN A 237 17.35 -4.50 -3.95
N HIS A 238 16.32 -4.54 -4.79
CA HIS A 238 16.34 -5.13 -6.11
C HIS A 238 15.61 -4.20 -7.10
N GLU A 239 16.27 -3.86 -8.19
CA GLU A 239 15.69 -3.05 -9.27
C GLU A 239 14.63 -3.85 -10.05
N LEU A 240 13.58 -3.16 -10.46
CA LEU A 240 12.48 -3.67 -11.29
C LEU A 240 12.61 -3.08 -12.69
N PRO A 241 13.00 -3.85 -13.73
CA PRO A 241 13.37 -3.25 -15.01
C PRO A 241 12.25 -2.43 -15.63
N VAL A 242 12.65 -1.39 -16.35
CA VAL A 242 11.82 -0.49 -17.14
C VAL A 242 12.38 -0.39 -18.56
N GLU A 243 11.55 -0.05 -19.54
CA GLU A 243 11.97 0.04 -20.95
C GLU A 243 12.46 1.45 -21.33
N PHE A 244 12.03 2.49 -20.63
CA PHE A 244 12.49 3.86 -20.85
C PHE A 244 13.88 4.13 -20.30
N ASN A 245 14.58 5.06 -20.95
CA ASN A 245 15.88 5.54 -20.49
C ASN A 245 15.71 6.64 -19.43
N LEU A 246 15.97 6.26 -18.18
CA LEU A 246 15.90 7.10 -16.98
C LEU A 246 16.71 8.40 -17.03
N ASN A 247 17.74 8.51 -17.88
CA ASN A 247 18.53 9.73 -18.00
C ASN A 247 17.95 10.74 -19.00
N THR A 248 16.97 10.33 -19.78
CA THR A 248 16.45 11.11 -20.93
C THR A 248 14.94 11.18 -20.98
N CYS A 249 14.26 10.54 -20.03
CA CYS A 249 12.81 10.62 -19.94
C CYS A 249 12.46 11.56 -18.80
N ASP A 250 11.89 12.71 -19.15
CA ASP A 250 11.62 13.77 -18.18
C ASP A 250 10.34 13.46 -17.38
N TYR A 251 9.37 12.76 -17.99
CA TYR A 251 8.08 12.42 -17.36
C TYR A 251 7.75 10.92 -17.30
N CYS A 252 8.73 10.01 -17.42
CA CYS A 252 8.45 8.58 -17.24
C CYS A 252 8.26 8.20 -15.78
N LYS A 253 7.37 7.24 -15.52
CA LYS A 253 7.09 6.75 -14.17
C LYS A 253 6.86 5.25 -14.17
N ALA A 254 7.30 4.59 -13.10
CA ALA A 254 6.89 3.24 -12.80
C ALA A 254 6.70 3.13 -11.29
N ASP A 255 5.46 2.93 -10.88
CA ASP A 255 5.03 2.99 -9.48
C ASP A 255 4.53 1.62 -9.02
N PRO A 256 5.35 0.87 -8.27
CA PRO A 256 4.87 -0.33 -7.62
C PRO A 256 3.77 -0.02 -6.61
N THR A 257 2.62 -0.66 -6.75
CA THR A 257 1.46 -0.48 -5.87
C THR A 257 1.34 -1.60 -4.86
N ASP A 258 1.59 -2.85 -5.27
CA ASP A 258 1.44 -4.02 -4.41
C ASP A 258 2.46 -5.14 -4.70
N ILE A 259 2.70 -6.02 -3.72
CA ILE A 259 3.67 -7.10 -3.78
C ILE A 259 3.15 -8.41 -3.18
N SER A 260 3.48 -9.51 -3.83
CA SER A 260 3.22 -10.86 -3.33
C SER A 260 4.30 -11.85 -3.81
N LEU A 261 4.08 -13.14 -3.57
CA LEU A 261 4.91 -14.22 -4.11
C LEU A 261 4.06 -15.18 -4.93
N LEU A 262 4.43 -15.40 -6.19
CA LEU A 262 3.87 -16.45 -7.05
C LEU A 262 4.91 -17.55 -7.21
N ASP A 263 4.59 -18.78 -6.78
CA ASP A 263 5.51 -19.92 -6.83
C ASP A 263 6.88 -19.65 -6.17
N GLY A 264 6.88 -18.84 -5.11
CA GLY A 264 8.08 -18.42 -4.40
C GLY A 264 8.90 -17.33 -5.10
N LYS A 265 8.48 -16.86 -6.28
CA LYS A 265 9.07 -15.73 -7.01
C LYS A 265 8.37 -14.44 -6.62
N VAL A 266 9.13 -13.35 -6.62
CA VAL A 266 8.59 -12.03 -6.33
C VAL A 266 7.69 -11.58 -7.47
N LEU A 267 6.45 -11.24 -7.13
CA LEU A 267 5.45 -10.66 -8.02
C LEU A 267 5.11 -9.27 -7.50
N VAL A 268 5.39 -8.24 -8.28
CA VAL A 268 5.06 -6.85 -7.98
C VAL A 268 4.09 -6.37 -9.04
N VAL A 269 3.06 -5.62 -8.67
CA VAL A 269 2.20 -4.92 -9.62
C VAL A 269 2.33 -3.42 -9.45
N GLY A 270 1.97 -2.67 -10.48
CA GLY A 270 2.06 -1.22 -10.44
C GLY A 270 1.56 -0.57 -11.72
N ASP A 271 1.78 0.73 -11.78
CA ASP A 271 1.45 1.56 -12.93
C ASP A 271 2.73 1.97 -13.66
N TYR A 272 2.64 2.07 -14.97
CA TYR A 272 3.76 2.36 -15.86
C TYR A 272 3.36 3.43 -16.86
N TYR A 273 4.14 4.50 -16.93
CA TYR A 273 3.91 5.60 -17.84
C TYR A 273 5.19 5.91 -18.60
N ASP A 274 5.12 5.84 -19.93
CA ASP A 274 6.16 6.31 -20.85
C ASP A 274 5.61 7.48 -21.68
N GLU A 275 6.24 8.65 -21.56
CA GLU A 275 5.85 9.86 -22.30
C GLU A 275 6.00 9.71 -23.83
N LYS A 276 6.82 8.72 -24.27
CA LYS A 276 7.12 8.45 -25.69
C LYS A 276 6.12 7.51 -26.32
N ASP A 277 5.26 6.86 -25.54
CA ASP A 277 4.16 6.06 -26.05
C ASP A 277 3.15 6.96 -26.76
N LYS A 278 3.03 6.76 -28.08
CA LYS A 278 2.08 7.48 -28.92
C LYS A 278 0.76 6.71 -28.95
N VAL A 279 -0.22 7.24 -28.24
CA VAL A 279 -1.57 6.67 -28.15
C VAL A 279 -2.53 7.23 -29.20
N ASP A 280 -2.20 8.36 -29.85
CA ASP A 280 -2.96 8.87 -30.99
C ASP A 280 -2.10 9.71 -31.98
N ASN A 281 -2.73 10.12 -33.08
CA ASN A 281 -2.16 10.98 -34.12
C ASN A 281 -2.03 12.46 -33.69
N TYR A 282 -2.56 12.84 -32.51
CA TYR A 282 -2.56 14.21 -31.97
C TYR A 282 -1.51 14.43 -30.89
N PHE A 283 -0.60 13.47 -30.66
CA PHE A 283 0.44 13.56 -29.63
C PHE A 283 -0.13 13.80 -28.22
N SER A 284 -1.22 13.13 -27.85
CA SER A 284 -1.47 12.92 -26.43
C SER A 284 -0.34 12.07 -25.86
N HIS A 285 0.39 12.61 -24.88
CA HIS A 285 1.59 11.99 -24.32
C HIS A 285 1.22 10.93 -23.30
N GLY A 286 1.53 9.66 -23.60
CA GLY A 286 1.50 8.52 -22.69
C GLY A 286 0.12 8.21 -22.08
N GLU A 287 -0.13 6.93 -21.83
CA GLU A 287 -1.25 6.50 -20.98
C GLU A 287 -0.66 5.62 -19.88
N ASP A 288 -1.17 5.74 -18.66
CA ASP A 288 -0.81 4.82 -17.58
C ASP A 288 -1.19 3.39 -17.98
N LYS A 289 -0.24 2.47 -17.92
CA LYS A 289 -0.45 1.05 -18.17
C LYS A 289 -0.30 0.28 -16.87
N ALA A 290 -1.25 -0.60 -16.60
CA ALA A 290 -1.12 -1.59 -15.55
C ALA A 290 -0.01 -2.57 -15.93
N VAL A 291 0.94 -2.78 -15.03
CA VAL A 291 2.07 -3.68 -15.24
C VAL A 291 2.23 -4.65 -14.07
N TYR A 292 2.97 -5.72 -14.33
CA TYR A 292 3.54 -6.52 -13.27
C TYR A 292 4.99 -6.88 -13.57
N TRP A 293 5.77 -7.05 -12.51
CA TRP A 293 7.09 -7.64 -12.54
C TRP A 293 7.04 -9.00 -11.88
N LEU A 294 7.28 -10.06 -12.65
CA LEU A 294 7.45 -11.41 -12.12
C LEU A 294 8.92 -11.80 -12.23
N ASP A 295 9.57 -12.03 -11.09
CA ASP A 295 10.99 -12.40 -11.04
C ASP A 295 11.89 -11.43 -11.82
N LYS A 296 11.62 -10.13 -11.63
CA LYS A 296 12.29 -9.01 -12.33
C LYS A 296 12.11 -9.03 -13.85
N LYS A 297 11.03 -9.61 -14.36
CA LYS A 297 10.64 -9.43 -15.76
C LYS A 297 9.40 -8.55 -15.81
N LEU A 298 9.48 -7.43 -16.53
CA LEU A 298 8.35 -6.53 -16.76
C LEU A 298 7.36 -7.17 -17.74
N HIS A 299 6.08 -6.99 -17.46
CA HIS A 299 4.96 -7.38 -18.30
C HIS A 299 3.90 -6.28 -18.29
N ILE A 300 3.47 -5.84 -19.47
CA ILE A 300 2.40 -4.85 -19.63
C ILE A 300 1.08 -5.61 -19.81
N LEU A 301 0.09 -5.32 -18.96
CA LEU A 301 -1.17 -6.07 -18.93
C LEU A 301 -2.11 -5.68 -20.06
N CYS A 302 -2.03 -4.44 -20.54
CA CYS A 302 -2.79 -4.01 -21.71
C CYS A 302 -2.08 -2.95 -22.53
N GLU A 303 -1.33 -3.37 -23.54
CA GLU A 303 -0.56 -2.49 -24.43
C GLU A 303 -1.45 -1.57 -25.27
N SER A 304 -2.66 -2.02 -25.64
CA SER A 304 -3.58 -1.30 -26.52
C SER A 304 -4.81 -0.70 -25.81
N CYS A 305 -4.89 -0.80 -24.49
CA CYS A 305 -5.97 -0.14 -23.73
C CYS A 305 -5.72 1.36 -23.67
N GLY A 306 -6.73 2.11 -23.23
CA GLY A 306 -6.53 3.45 -22.67
C GLY A 306 -5.65 3.43 -21.41
N SER A 307 -5.85 4.39 -20.49
CA SER A 307 -5.28 4.27 -19.14
C SER A 307 -5.80 3.02 -18.42
N SER A 308 -4.91 2.30 -17.75
CA SER A 308 -5.18 1.14 -16.92
C SER A 308 -4.30 1.18 -15.68
N TYR A 309 -4.85 0.71 -14.54
CA TYR A 309 -4.19 0.83 -13.24
C TYR A 309 -4.20 -0.51 -12.52
N ALA A 310 -3.06 -0.90 -11.94
CA ALA A 310 -2.97 -2.08 -11.08
C ALA A 310 -3.07 -1.66 -9.61
N VAL A 311 -4.14 -2.08 -8.93
CA VAL A 311 -4.42 -1.64 -7.55
C VAL A 311 -3.97 -2.62 -6.47
N ALA A 312 -3.99 -3.92 -6.77
CA ALA A 312 -3.63 -4.98 -5.83
C ALA A 312 -3.23 -6.25 -6.59
N VAL A 313 -2.47 -7.13 -5.94
CA VAL A 313 -2.13 -8.47 -6.41
C VAL A 313 -2.43 -9.52 -5.35
N VAL A 314 -3.27 -10.48 -5.74
CA VAL A 314 -3.68 -11.56 -4.86
C VAL A 314 -3.26 -12.88 -5.47
N VAL A 315 -2.44 -13.62 -4.73
CA VAL A 315 -2.07 -15.00 -5.08
C VAL A 315 -2.91 -15.93 -4.21
N MET A 316 -3.62 -16.86 -4.85
CA MET A 316 -4.38 -17.89 -4.14
C MET A 316 -3.46 -19.09 -3.89
N ASP A 317 -3.60 -19.70 -2.71
CA ASP A 317 -2.98 -20.98 -2.37
C ASP A 317 -3.64 -22.16 -3.10
#